data_AF-A0A8J9WK26-F1
#
_entry.id   AF-A0A8J9WK26-F1
#
_cell.length_a   1.000
_cell.length_b   1.000
_cell.length_c   1.000
_cell.angle_alpha   90.00
_cell.angle_beta   90.00
_cell.angle_gamma   90.00
#
_symmetry.space_group_name_H-M   'P 1'
#
loop_
_entity.id
_entity.type
_entity.pdbx_description
1 polymer ?
#
loop_
_entity_poly.entity_id
_entity_poly.type
_entity_poly.pdbx_seq_one_letter_code
_entity_poly.pdbx_strand_id
1 'polypeptide(L)'
;MRSEAARKNLGLPKADWQRYHLQILFVDRSDTVRARVATGLFERVAEWNGYGRALYPSAAGVDAEGGAPDFGTTASLLAMAGMLGIRSKIFAAERERFVYEDFDRNDIIVAMDEGILEDVLKVAGGPSDQAWYAPRCTTLTAFSRYCGGAIMRGGGSGVLEPELRSIIAPVLGRALGANGIARPDLSHGPSEWNRMVEDIVVACAGLVQYLADAYPPDLPEYDPV
;
A
#
# COMPACT_ATOMS: atom_id res chain seq x y z
N MET A 1 1.88 -18.49 8.57
CA MET A 1 0.92 -17.74 9.38
C MET A 1 1.59 -17.27 10.67
N ARG A 2 1.88 -15.97 10.77
CA ARG A 2 2.32 -15.35 12.03
C ARG A 2 1.12 -15.23 12.97
N SER A 3 1.33 -15.46 14.27
CA SER A 3 0.25 -15.37 15.27
C SER A 3 -0.20 -13.92 15.50
N GLU A 4 -1.41 -13.74 16.04
CA GLU A 4 -1.93 -12.43 16.45
C GLU A 4 -0.99 -11.70 17.43
N ALA A 5 -0.33 -12.44 18.32
CA ALA A 5 0.68 -11.89 19.24
C ALA A 5 1.90 -11.31 18.48
N ALA A 6 2.36 -11.97 17.42
CA ALA A 6 3.45 -11.46 16.58
C ALA A 6 3.06 -10.20 15.81
N ARG A 7 1.78 -10.05 15.44
CA ARG A 7 1.24 -8.83 14.82
C ARG A 7 1.17 -7.66 15.81
N LYS A 8 0.66 -7.91 17.03
CA LYS A 8 0.61 -6.91 18.11
C LYS A 8 1.99 -6.38 18.47
N ASN A 9 3.00 -7.24 18.51
CA ASN A 9 4.38 -6.82 18.79
C ASN A 9 5.00 -5.93 17.71
N LEU A 10 4.45 -5.92 16.48
CA LEU A 10 4.89 -5.05 15.39
C LEU A 10 4.12 -3.71 15.37
N GLY A 11 3.13 -3.50 16.25
CA GLY A 11 2.32 -2.29 16.27
C GLY A 11 1.45 -2.09 15.02
N LEU A 12 1.14 -3.17 14.29
CA LEU A 12 0.36 -3.10 13.06
C LEU A 12 -1.14 -2.92 13.34
N PRO A 13 -1.88 -2.20 12.46
CA PRO A 13 -3.29 -1.88 12.66
C PRO A 13 -4.15 -3.13 12.62
N LYS A 14 -5.17 -3.22 13.46
CA LYS A 14 -6.07 -4.38 13.47
C LYS A 14 -6.88 -4.44 12.17
N ALA A 15 -6.75 -5.52 11.41
CA ALA A 15 -7.61 -5.79 10.25
C ALA A 15 -8.92 -6.45 10.72
N ASP A 16 -10.07 -5.93 10.29
CA ASP A 16 -11.40 -6.45 10.62
C ASP A 16 -12.08 -7.09 9.42
N TRP A 17 -12.00 -8.42 9.33
CA TRP A 17 -12.53 -9.21 8.22
C TRP A 17 -14.04 -9.51 8.32
N GLN A 18 -14.78 -8.91 9.26
CA GLN A 18 -16.22 -9.16 9.44
C GLN A 18 -17.05 -8.94 8.16
N ARG A 19 -16.59 -8.08 7.25
CA ARG A 19 -17.27 -7.76 5.99
C ARG A 19 -16.84 -8.65 4.81
N TYR A 20 -16.00 -9.66 5.02
CA TYR A 20 -15.39 -10.53 4.00
C TYR A 20 -14.53 -9.81 2.95
N HIS A 21 -14.36 -8.50 3.10
CA HIS A 21 -13.48 -7.66 2.31
C HIS A 21 -12.91 -6.55 3.18
N LEU A 22 -11.80 -5.96 2.72
CA LEU A 22 -11.16 -4.82 3.36
C LEU A 22 -10.99 -3.70 2.34
N GLN A 23 -11.27 -2.48 2.78
CA GLN A 23 -10.94 -1.25 2.06
C GLN A 23 -9.65 -0.65 2.61
N ILE A 24 -8.67 -0.45 1.72
CA ILE A 24 -7.32 -0.01 2.05
C ILE A 24 -7.06 1.30 1.32
N LEU A 25 -6.91 2.39 2.07
CA LEU A 25 -6.63 3.69 1.48
C LEU A 25 -5.15 4.03 1.59
N PHE A 26 -4.48 4.20 0.45
CA PHE A 26 -3.13 4.72 0.40
C PHE A 26 -3.16 6.25 0.30
N VAL A 27 -2.49 6.94 1.23
CA VAL A 27 -2.50 8.40 1.29
C VAL A 27 -1.11 8.97 1.01
N ASP A 28 -1.04 9.89 0.05
CA ASP A 28 0.14 10.69 -0.28
C ASP A 28 -0.15 12.19 -0.14
N ARG A 29 0.77 13.05 -0.57
CA ARG A 29 0.60 14.51 -0.56
C ARG A 29 -0.48 14.96 -1.54
N SER A 30 -0.40 14.52 -2.79
CA SER A 30 -1.18 15.10 -3.91
C SER A 30 -1.98 14.09 -4.74
N ASP A 31 -2.00 12.81 -4.35
CA ASP A 31 -2.62 11.72 -5.12
C ASP A 31 -2.18 11.68 -6.60
N THR A 32 -0.87 11.56 -6.83
CA THR A 32 -0.33 11.52 -8.21
C THR A 32 0.66 10.39 -8.43
N VAL A 33 1.53 10.12 -7.46
CA VAL A 33 2.65 9.18 -7.65
C VAL A 33 2.65 8.08 -6.61
N ARG A 34 3.09 8.34 -5.37
CA ARG A 34 3.44 7.26 -4.41
C ARG A 34 2.23 6.39 -4.06
N ALA A 35 1.12 7.01 -3.66
CA ALA A 35 -0.10 6.29 -3.30
C ALA A 35 -0.71 5.51 -4.48
N ARG A 36 -0.61 6.04 -5.70
CA ARG A 36 -1.10 5.38 -6.92
C ARG A 36 -0.24 4.19 -7.33
N VAL A 37 1.08 4.33 -7.24
CA VAL A 37 2.02 3.21 -7.41
C VAL A 37 1.78 2.14 -6.35
N ALA A 38 1.61 2.54 -5.08
CA ALA A 38 1.30 1.62 -3.99
C ALA A 38 -0.03 0.88 -4.20
N THR A 39 -1.08 1.59 -4.63
CA THR A 39 -2.37 1.00 -5.00
C THR A 39 -2.19 -0.08 -6.05
N GLY A 40 -1.52 0.24 -7.16
CA GLY A 40 -1.32 -0.69 -8.26
C GLY A 40 -0.46 -1.91 -7.92
N LEU A 41 0.63 -1.71 -7.19
CA LEU A 41 1.49 -2.82 -6.76
C LEU A 41 0.80 -3.67 -5.69
N PHE A 42 0.04 -3.07 -4.79
CA PHE A 42 -0.77 -3.80 -3.84
C PHE A 42 -1.84 -4.66 -4.54
N GLU A 43 -2.56 -4.11 -5.53
CA GLU A 43 -3.51 -4.89 -6.35
C GLU A 43 -2.82 -6.10 -6.99
N ARG A 44 -1.70 -5.87 -7.66
CA ARG A 44 -0.94 -6.92 -8.34
C ARG A 44 -0.50 -8.03 -7.38
N VAL A 45 0.02 -7.65 -6.22
CA VAL A 45 0.43 -8.63 -5.19
C VAL A 45 -0.78 -9.33 -4.58
N ALA A 46 -1.88 -8.62 -4.31
CA ALA A 46 -3.10 -9.23 -3.78
C ALA A 46 -3.71 -10.23 -4.77
N GLU A 47 -3.77 -9.89 -6.05
CA GLU A 47 -4.24 -10.77 -7.13
C GLU A 47 -3.38 -12.03 -7.22
N TRP A 48 -2.04 -11.91 -7.20
CA TRP A 48 -1.12 -13.05 -7.19
C TRP A 48 -1.36 -14.01 -6.01
N ASN A 49 -1.72 -13.48 -4.83
CA ASN A 49 -1.98 -14.26 -3.63
C ASN A 49 -3.46 -14.69 -3.49
N GLY A 50 -4.31 -14.50 -4.50
CA GLY A 50 -5.72 -14.92 -4.47
C GLY A 50 -6.69 -13.98 -3.74
N TYR A 51 -6.23 -12.78 -3.34
CA TYR A 51 -7.02 -11.81 -2.58
C TYR A 51 -7.54 -10.63 -3.41
N GLY A 52 -7.43 -10.66 -4.74
CA GLY A 52 -7.84 -9.57 -5.64
C GLY A 52 -9.33 -9.19 -5.59
N ARG A 53 -10.20 -10.06 -5.06
CA ARG A 53 -11.64 -9.79 -4.85
C ARG A 53 -12.01 -9.49 -3.39
N ALA A 54 -11.03 -9.50 -2.50
CA ALA A 54 -11.22 -9.33 -1.06
C ALA A 54 -10.53 -8.06 -0.54
N LEU A 55 -9.47 -7.61 -1.20
CA LEU A 55 -8.71 -6.42 -0.83
C LEU A 55 -8.96 -5.33 -1.86
N TYR A 56 -9.57 -4.23 -1.44
CA TYR A 56 -9.99 -3.12 -2.29
C TYR A 56 -9.14 -1.89 -1.99
N PRO A 57 -8.08 -1.64 -2.77
CA PRO A 57 -7.24 -0.48 -2.57
C PRO A 57 -7.77 0.76 -3.29
N SER A 58 -7.53 1.91 -2.69
CA SER A 58 -7.78 3.24 -3.26
C SER A 58 -6.64 4.19 -2.90
N ALA A 59 -6.58 5.35 -3.56
CA ALA A 59 -5.57 6.37 -3.32
C ALA A 59 -6.22 7.73 -3.06
N ALA A 60 -5.62 8.52 -2.16
CA ALA A 60 -6.00 9.90 -1.91
C ALA A 60 -4.80 10.76 -1.52
N GLY A 61 -5.00 12.07 -1.50
CA GLY A 61 -3.99 13.06 -1.14
C GLY A 61 -4.47 14.04 -0.07
N VAL A 62 -3.64 14.33 0.93
CA VAL A 62 -4.00 15.31 1.98
C VAL A 62 -4.15 16.73 1.42
N ASP A 63 -3.35 17.06 0.40
CA ASP A 63 -3.33 18.35 -0.30
C ASP A 63 -3.75 18.18 -1.78
N ALA A 64 -4.44 17.09 -2.12
CA ALA A 64 -4.95 16.92 -3.47
C ALA A 64 -6.03 17.96 -3.76
N GLU A 65 -5.80 18.74 -4.80
CA GLU A 65 -6.84 19.52 -5.45
C GLU A 65 -7.52 18.59 -6.44
N GLY A 66 -8.83 18.44 -6.37
CA GLY A 66 -9.57 17.48 -7.20
C GLY A 66 -9.38 17.67 -8.71
N GLY A 67 -9.98 16.77 -9.47
CA GLY A 67 -10.00 16.82 -10.93
C GLY A 67 -8.85 16.06 -11.60
N ALA A 68 -8.85 16.11 -12.93
CA ALA A 68 -7.95 15.31 -13.75
C ALA A 68 -6.47 15.64 -13.47
N PRO A 69 -5.59 14.62 -13.43
CA PRO A 69 -4.15 14.85 -13.35
C PRO A 69 -3.63 15.58 -14.60
N ASP A 70 -2.50 16.29 -14.46
CA ASP A 70 -1.84 16.96 -15.58
C ASP A 70 -1.48 15.96 -16.70
N PHE A 71 -1.81 16.30 -17.95
CA PHE A 71 -1.69 15.37 -19.09
C PHE A 71 -0.24 14.93 -19.35
N GLY A 72 0.72 15.85 -19.28
CA GLY A 72 2.14 15.54 -19.54
C GLY A 72 2.73 14.63 -18.47
N THR A 73 2.40 14.92 -17.21
CA THR A 73 2.75 14.09 -16.05
C THR A 73 2.11 12.70 -16.15
N THR A 74 0.84 12.64 -16.57
CA THR A 74 0.08 11.39 -16.72
C THR A 74 0.68 10.48 -17.79
N ALA A 75 1.03 11.00 -18.96
CA ALA A 75 1.60 10.18 -20.03
C ALA A 75 2.90 9.48 -19.61
N SER A 76 3.75 10.19 -18.86
CA SER A 76 5.02 9.65 -18.34
C SER A 76 4.78 8.58 -17.27
N LEU A 77 3.84 8.85 -16.34
CA LEU A 77 3.45 7.88 -15.30
C LEU A 77 2.80 6.62 -15.91
N LEU A 78 2.00 6.76 -16.96
CA LEU A 78 1.38 5.63 -17.66
C LEU A 78 2.41 4.69 -18.28
N ALA A 79 3.46 5.24 -18.91
CA ALA A 79 4.55 4.43 -19.45
C ALA A 79 5.29 3.67 -18.35
N MET A 80 5.58 4.34 -17.22
CA MET A 80 6.22 3.71 -16.06
C MET A 80 5.33 2.67 -15.39
N ALA A 81 4.03 2.92 -15.30
CA ALA A 81 3.03 1.98 -14.79
C ALA A 81 2.97 0.71 -15.64
N GLY A 82 3.01 0.86 -16.97
CA GLY A 82 3.03 -0.26 -17.90
C GLY A 82 4.24 -1.18 -17.70
N MET A 83 5.42 -0.60 -17.46
CA MET A 83 6.63 -1.40 -17.13
C MET A 83 6.50 -2.18 -15.82
N LEU A 84 5.68 -1.69 -14.89
CA LEU A 84 5.41 -2.33 -13.61
C LEU A 84 4.16 -3.23 -13.63
N GLY A 85 3.53 -3.43 -14.79
CA GLY A 85 2.28 -4.19 -14.91
C GLY A 85 1.11 -3.58 -14.14
N ILE A 86 1.16 -2.29 -13.82
CA ILE A 86 0.11 -1.58 -13.07
C ILE A 86 -0.96 -1.12 -14.06
N ARG A 87 -2.23 -1.25 -13.66
CA ARG A 87 -3.38 -0.82 -14.45
C ARG A 87 -3.35 0.70 -14.67
N SER A 88 -3.31 1.12 -15.94
CA SER A 88 -3.27 2.53 -16.37
C SER A 88 -4.39 3.38 -15.77
N LYS A 89 -5.58 2.79 -15.57
CA LYS A 89 -6.75 3.48 -14.98
C LYS A 89 -6.45 4.14 -13.63
N ILE A 90 -5.53 3.59 -12.83
CA ILE A 90 -5.16 4.16 -11.52
C ILE A 90 -4.53 5.53 -11.71
N PHE A 91 -3.70 5.70 -12.73
CA PHE A 91 -3.03 6.97 -13.01
C PHE A 91 -3.91 7.94 -13.80
N ALA A 92 -4.91 7.45 -14.52
CA ALA A 92 -5.89 8.28 -15.23
C ALA A 92 -7.07 8.74 -14.36
N ALA A 93 -7.28 8.14 -13.18
CA ALA A 93 -8.34 8.52 -12.26
C ALA A 93 -8.18 9.98 -11.80
N GLU A 94 -9.30 10.64 -11.49
CA GLU A 94 -9.29 11.97 -10.89
C GLU A 94 -8.55 11.94 -9.56
N ARG A 95 -7.94 13.08 -9.20
CA ARG A 95 -7.28 13.22 -7.91
C ARG A 95 -8.33 13.29 -6.81
N GLU A 96 -8.16 12.48 -5.78
CA GLU A 96 -9.05 12.47 -4.63
C GLU A 96 -8.37 13.08 -3.40
N ARG A 97 -9.11 13.95 -2.71
CA ARG A 97 -8.64 14.55 -1.46
C ARG A 97 -9.04 13.68 -0.29
N PHE A 98 -8.11 13.44 0.62
CA PHE A 98 -8.40 12.79 1.89
C PHE A 98 -9.31 13.68 2.76
N VAL A 99 -10.43 13.12 3.20
CA VAL A 99 -11.46 13.80 4.00
C VAL A 99 -11.82 12.97 5.24
N TYR A 100 -12.57 13.58 6.17
CA TYR A 100 -12.94 12.92 7.43
C TYR A 100 -13.72 11.62 7.19
N GLU A 101 -14.62 11.60 6.21
CA GLU A 101 -15.45 10.45 5.88
C GLU A 101 -14.64 9.22 5.45
N ASP A 102 -13.38 9.40 5.03
CA ASP A 102 -12.51 8.29 4.64
C ASP A 102 -12.14 7.41 5.84
N PHE A 103 -12.16 7.95 7.06
CA PHE A 103 -11.95 7.18 8.28
C PHE A 103 -13.04 6.12 8.53
N ASP A 104 -14.25 6.37 8.08
CA ASP A 104 -15.38 5.46 8.24
C ASP A 104 -15.51 4.48 7.07
N ARG A 105 -15.08 4.91 5.87
CA ARG A 105 -15.12 4.10 4.65
C ARG A 105 -14.06 3.02 4.63
N ASN A 106 -12.88 3.31 5.18
CA ASN A 106 -11.70 2.46 5.05
C ASN A 106 -11.39 1.68 6.33
N ASP A 107 -11.01 0.42 6.16
CA ASP A 107 -10.61 -0.45 7.27
C ASP A 107 -9.19 -0.12 7.74
N ILE A 108 -8.30 0.20 6.80
CA ILE A 108 -6.90 0.56 7.06
C ILE A 108 -6.52 1.76 6.19
N ILE A 109 -5.90 2.76 6.82
CA ILE A 109 -5.36 3.93 6.15
C ILE A 109 -3.84 3.87 6.21
N VAL A 110 -3.21 3.93 5.05
CA VAL A 110 -1.78 3.69 4.87
C VAL A 110 -1.12 4.94 4.29
N ALA A 111 -0.43 5.69 5.14
CA ALA A 111 0.35 6.84 4.75
C ALA A 111 1.68 6.44 4.08
N MET A 112 2.12 7.23 3.10
CA MET A 112 3.40 6.97 2.42
C MET A 112 4.62 7.25 3.31
N ASP A 113 4.53 8.17 4.24
CA ASP A 113 5.57 8.50 5.21
C ASP A 113 4.95 9.05 6.51
N GLU A 114 5.77 9.25 7.55
CA GLU A 114 5.31 9.75 8.86
C GLU A 114 4.70 11.16 8.77
N GLY A 115 5.21 12.03 7.88
CA GLY A 115 4.64 13.37 7.70
C GLY A 115 3.22 13.31 7.13
N ILE A 116 2.97 12.41 6.19
CA ILE A 116 1.61 12.16 5.69
C ILE A 116 0.73 11.52 6.77
N LEU A 117 1.27 10.64 7.60
CA LEU A 117 0.51 10.05 8.71
C LEU A 117 0.06 11.12 9.71
N GLU A 118 0.95 12.04 10.09
CA GLU A 118 0.61 13.19 10.93
C GLU A 118 -0.49 14.04 10.31
N ASP A 119 -0.40 14.32 9.01
CA ASP A 119 -1.40 15.13 8.30
C ASP A 119 -2.76 14.43 8.20
N VAL A 120 -2.79 13.11 7.95
CA VAL A 120 -4.00 12.29 8.02
C VAL A 120 -4.64 12.40 9.40
N LEU A 121 -3.87 12.22 10.49
CA LEU A 121 -4.41 12.26 11.85
C LEU A 121 -4.93 13.66 12.24
N LYS A 122 -4.36 14.74 11.68
CA LYS A 122 -4.91 16.09 11.88
C LYS A 122 -6.32 16.25 11.29
N VAL A 123 -6.65 15.52 10.22
CA VAL A 123 -8.00 15.55 9.61
C VAL A 123 -9.06 14.92 10.52
N ALA A 124 -8.68 13.95 11.38
CA ALA A 124 -9.60 13.35 12.36
C ALA A 124 -10.16 14.39 13.37
N GLY A 125 -9.61 15.60 13.42
CA GLY A 125 -10.11 16.66 14.28
C GLY A 125 -9.56 16.56 15.70
N GLY A 126 -10.45 16.40 16.69
CA GLY A 126 -10.09 16.49 18.11
C GLY A 126 -9.33 15.28 18.67
N PRO A 127 -8.77 15.37 19.90
CA PRO A 127 -7.98 14.29 20.51
C PRO A 127 -8.71 12.96 20.67
N SER A 128 -10.03 12.99 20.88
CA SER A 128 -10.86 11.79 21.00
C SER A 128 -10.91 11.01 19.69
N ASP A 129 -11.20 11.70 18.59
CA ASP A 129 -11.28 11.11 17.26
C ASP A 129 -9.91 10.62 16.81
N GLN A 130 -8.85 11.39 17.05
CA GLN A 130 -7.49 10.95 16.78
C GLN A 130 -7.16 9.64 17.52
N ALA A 131 -7.49 9.53 18.80
CA ALA A 131 -7.27 8.30 19.57
C ALA A 131 -8.11 7.11 19.05
N TRP A 132 -9.29 7.38 18.52
CA TRP A 132 -10.18 6.37 17.95
C TRP A 132 -9.71 5.86 16.58
N TYR A 133 -9.24 6.74 15.70
CA TYR A 133 -8.83 6.40 14.34
C TYR A 133 -7.36 6.01 14.19
N ALA A 134 -6.47 6.50 15.06
CA ALA A 134 -5.04 6.20 15.00
C ALA A 134 -4.70 4.70 14.94
N PRO A 135 -5.39 3.79 15.65
CA PRO A 135 -5.11 2.35 15.57
C PRO A 135 -5.33 1.72 14.18
N ARG A 136 -6.02 2.41 13.26
CA ARG A 136 -6.25 1.99 11.86
C ARG A 136 -5.32 2.68 10.87
N CYS A 137 -4.56 3.68 11.33
CA CYS A 137 -3.67 4.49 10.50
C CYS A 137 -2.22 4.09 10.74
N THR A 138 -1.45 3.88 9.68
CA THR A 138 -0.03 3.54 9.79
C THR A 138 0.74 3.95 8.54
N THR A 139 2.07 3.84 8.56
CA THR A 139 2.88 4.02 7.36
C THR A 139 3.00 2.72 6.57
N LEU A 140 3.11 2.80 5.25
CA LEU A 140 3.30 1.63 4.39
C LEU A 140 4.54 0.82 4.83
N THR A 141 5.63 1.49 5.17
CA THR A 141 6.88 0.86 5.60
C THR A 141 6.78 0.10 6.92
N ALA A 142 5.72 0.27 7.71
CA ALA A 142 5.46 -0.56 8.90
C ALA A 142 5.37 -2.05 8.53
N PHE A 143 4.94 -2.36 7.31
CA PHE A 143 4.79 -3.73 6.83
C PHE A 143 6.05 -4.32 6.18
N SER A 144 7.08 -3.53 5.89
CA SER A 144 8.26 -3.99 5.12
C SER A 144 8.91 -5.23 5.73
N ARG A 145 8.94 -5.33 7.06
CA ARG A 145 9.58 -6.45 7.78
C ARG A 145 8.66 -7.64 8.03
N TYR A 146 7.41 -7.58 7.61
CA TYR A 146 6.42 -8.63 7.90
C TYR A 146 6.82 -9.97 7.27
N CYS A 147 7.17 -9.96 5.98
CA CYS A 147 7.70 -11.13 5.29
C CYS A 147 9.17 -11.39 5.65
N GLY A 148 9.95 -10.34 5.90
CA GLY A 148 11.40 -10.44 6.08
C GLY A 148 12.05 -11.15 4.90
N GLY A 149 13.02 -12.04 5.15
CA GLY A 149 13.66 -12.84 4.09
C GLY A 149 12.72 -13.84 3.39
N ALA A 150 11.56 -14.17 3.98
CA ALA A 150 10.61 -15.11 3.37
C ALA A 150 9.95 -14.56 2.10
N ILE A 151 10.02 -13.24 1.86
CA ILE A 151 9.56 -12.60 0.62
C ILE A 151 10.25 -13.16 -0.64
N MET A 152 11.45 -13.75 -0.49
CA MET A 152 12.22 -14.33 -1.60
C MET A 152 11.80 -15.77 -1.96
N ARG A 153 10.90 -16.39 -1.19
CA ARG A 153 10.36 -17.71 -1.52
C ARG A 153 9.69 -17.67 -2.90
N GLY A 154 9.89 -18.72 -3.68
CA GLY A 154 9.32 -18.87 -5.02
C GLY A 154 8.28 -19.97 -5.10
N GLY A 155 7.75 -20.15 -6.31
CA GLY A 155 6.72 -21.14 -6.59
C GLY A 155 5.35 -20.71 -6.07
N GLY A 156 4.40 -21.65 -6.01
CA GLY A 156 3.01 -21.38 -5.62
C GLY A 156 2.81 -20.91 -4.17
N SER A 157 3.87 -20.89 -3.35
CA SER A 157 3.84 -20.37 -1.97
C SER A 157 4.61 -19.05 -1.81
N GLY A 158 5.07 -18.44 -2.90
CA GLY A 158 5.79 -17.16 -2.88
C GLY A 158 4.81 -15.99 -2.83
N VAL A 159 5.09 -14.99 -1.99
CA VAL A 159 4.24 -13.78 -1.85
C VAL A 159 4.34 -12.87 -3.08
N LEU A 160 5.49 -12.89 -3.76
CA LEU A 160 5.73 -12.11 -4.97
C LEU A 160 5.82 -13.01 -6.18
N GLU A 161 5.28 -12.54 -7.28
CA GLU A 161 5.51 -13.14 -8.58
C GLU A 161 7.01 -12.99 -9.01
N PRO A 162 7.46 -13.78 -10.00
CA PRO A 162 8.87 -13.81 -10.40
C PRO A 162 9.46 -12.44 -10.77
N GLU A 163 8.70 -11.58 -11.45
CA GLU A 163 9.16 -10.27 -11.91
C GLU A 163 9.42 -9.31 -10.75
N LEU A 164 8.41 -9.08 -9.89
CA LEU A 164 8.56 -8.21 -8.71
C LEU A 164 9.66 -8.71 -7.77
N ARG A 165 9.78 -10.03 -7.63
CA ARG A 165 10.86 -10.63 -6.84
C ARG A 165 12.24 -10.37 -7.45
N SER A 166 12.38 -10.40 -8.78
CA SER A 166 13.65 -10.09 -9.45
C SER A 166 14.08 -8.63 -9.24
N ILE A 167 13.11 -7.70 -9.20
CA ILE A 167 13.33 -6.28 -8.91
C ILE A 167 13.89 -6.09 -7.49
N ILE A 168 13.30 -6.77 -6.50
CA ILE A 168 13.68 -6.54 -5.09
C ILE A 168 14.88 -7.39 -4.62
N ALA A 169 15.20 -8.50 -5.28
CA ALA A 169 16.29 -9.40 -4.89
C ALA A 169 17.62 -8.67 -4.57
N PRO A 170 18.12 -7.74 -5.42
CA PRO A 170 19.38 -7.05 -5.16
C PRO A 170 19.31 -6.02 -4.02
N VAL A 171 18.12 -5.54 -3.66
CA VAL A 171 17.92 -4.38 -2.78
C VAL A 171 17.17 -4.70 -1.49
N LEU A 172 16.79 -5.96 -1.27
CA LEU A 172 15.91 -6.36 -0.17
C LEU A 172 16.41 -5.86 1.19
N GLY A 173 17.70 -6.01 1.49
CA GLY A 173 18.28 -5.57 2.76
C GLY A 173 18.06 -4.07 3.02
N ARG A 174 18.17 -3.24 1.98
CA ARG A 174 17.90 -1.80 2.03
C ARG A 174 16.40 -1.53 2.21
N ALA A 175 15.56 -2.15 1.40
CA ALA A 175 14.11 -1.91 1.39
C ALA A 175 13.43 -2.34 2.71
N LEU A 176 13.91 -3.41 3.36
CA LEU A 176 13.47 -3.82 4.71
C LEU A 176 13.78 -2.77 5.81
N GLY A 177 14.69 -1.85 5.54
CA GLY A 177 15.10 -0.77 6.45
C GLY A 177 14.61 0.61 6.05
N ALA A 178 13.71 0.71 5.06
CA ALA A 178 13.14 2.00 4.65
C ALA A 178 12.31 2.63 5.77
N ASN A 179 12.48 3.93 6.00
CA ASN A 179 11.74 4.73 6.96
C ASN A 179 10.85 5.71 6.18
N GLY A 180 9.68 5.24 5.76
CA GLY A 180 8.81 5.95 4.80
C GLY A 180 9.22 5.74 3.34
N ILE A 181 8.27 5.95 2.45
CA ILE A 181 8.42 5.88 1.00
C ILE A 181 8.88 7.24 0.50
N ALA A 182 10.11 7.33 0.00
CA ALA A 182 10.64 8.60 -0.50
C ALA A 182 9.83 9.12 -1.70
N ARG A 183 9.63 10.45 -1.76
CA ARG A 183 9.10 11.10 -2.96
C ARG A 183 10.19 11.17 -4.02
N PRO A 184 9.98 10.60 -5.22
CA PRO A 184 10.99 10.65 -6.26
C PRO A 184 11.00 12.03 -6.90
N ASP A 185 12.18 12.60 -7.08
CA ASP A 185 12.40 13.69 -8.01
C ASP A 185 12.71 13.12 -9.40
N LEU A 186 11.69 13.13 -10.27
CA LEU A 186 11.78 12.59 -11.62
C LEU A 186 12.76 13.37 -12.51
N SER A 187 13.22 14.56 -12.10
CA SER A 187 14.23 15.32 -12.84
C SER A 187 15.65 14.79 -12.63
N HIS A 188 15.92 14.07 -11.54
CA HIS A 188 17.24 13.54 -11.18
C HIS A 188 17.52 12.12 -11.74
N GLY A 189 16.64 11.62 -12.62
CA GLY A 189 16.78 10.34 -13.30
C GLY A 189 15.98 9.19 -12.64
N PRO A 190 16.11 7.96 -13.16
CA PRO A 190 15.23 6.85 -12.78
C PRO A 190 15.59 6.19 -11.44
N SER A 191 16.72 6.53 -10.83
CA SER A 191 17.22 5.88 -9.60
C SER A 191 16.29 6.11 -8.40
N GLU A 192 15.78 7.33 -8.23
CA GLU A 192 14.85 7.64 -7.15
C GLU A 192 13.48 6.99 -7.37
N TRP A 193 13.02 6.94 -8.62
CA TRP A 193 11.82 6.20 -9.00
C TRP A 193 11.97 4.71 -8.66
N ASN A 194 13.06 4.08 -9.10
CA ASN A 194 13.33 2.67 -8.83
C ASN A 194 13.37 2.40 -7.33
N ARG A 195 14.06 3.25 -6.57
CA ARG A 195 14.12 3.14 -5.11
C ARG A 195 12.74 3.19 -4.46
N MET A 196 11.90 4.15 -4.87
CA MET A 196 10.53 4.27 -4.40
C MET A 196 9.73 2.99 -4.71
N VAL A 197 9.79 2.50 -5.95
CA VAL A 197 9.10 1.28 -6.39
C VAL A 197 9.55 0.08 -5.57
N GLU A 198 10.86 -0.12 -5.40
CA GLU A 198 11.43 -1.22 -4.62
C GLU A 198 10.92 -1.23 -3.17
N ASP A 199 10.87 -0.06 -2.53
CA ASP A 199 10.37 0.08 -1.15
C ASP A 199 8.88 -0.22 -1.06
N ILE A 200 8.09 0.26 -2.04
CA ILE A 200 6.67 -0.03 -2.15
C ILE A 200 6.42 -1.53 -2.36
N VAL A 201 7.15 -2.21 -3.27
CA VAL A 201 6.97 -3.66 -3.51
C VAL A 201 7.15 -4.46 -2.23
N VAL A 202 8.23 -4.21 -1.49
CA VAL A 202 8.51 -4.93 -0.23
C VAL A 202 7.42 -4.67 0.80
N ALA A 203 7.01 -3.42 0.96
CA ALA A 203 5.99 -3.04 1.92
C ALA A 203 4.59 -3.57 1.55
N CYS A 204 4.19 -3.51 0.27
CA CYS A 204 2.94 -4.08 -0.23
C CYS A 204 2.90 -5.60 -0.07
N ALA A 205 4.01 -6.31 -0.31
CA ALA A 205 4.10 -7.75 -0.04
C ALA A 205 3.90 -8.07 1.43
N GLY A 206 4.54 -7.28 2.30
CA GLY A 206 4.34 -7.38 3.74
C GLY A 206 2.90 -7.14 4.15
N LEU A 207 2.25 -6.12 3.58
CA LEU A 207 0.86 -5.78 3.86
C LEU A 207 -0.09 -6.88 3.37
N VAL A 208 0.05 -7.37 2.14
CA VAL A 208 -0.80 -8.46 1.62
C VAL A 208 -0.65 -9.72 2.48
N GLN A 209 0.58 -10.14 2.79
CA GLN A 209 0.79 -11.30 3.66
C GLN A 209 0.23 -11.08 5.07
N TYR A 210 0.30 -9.85 5.59
CA TYR A 210 -0.29 -9.48 6.87
C TYR A 210 -1.81 -9.64 6.86
N LEU A 211 -2.48 -9.14 5.82
CA LEU A 211 -3.93 -9.23 5.68
C LEU A 211 -4.38 -10.67 5.44
N ALA A 212 -3.63 -11.43 4.64
CA ALA A 212 -3.84 -12.86 4.42
C ALA A 212 -3.72 -13.67 5.72
N ASP A 213 -2.66 -13.44 6.51
CA ASP A 213 -2.49 -14.08 7.81
C ASP A 213 -3.58 -13.66 8.81
N ALA A 214 -4.19 -12.48 8.63
CA ALA A 214 -5.30 -11.99 9.45
C ALA A 214 -6.67 -12.51 9.00
N TYR A 215 -6.74 -13.22 7.87
CA TYR A 215 -7.98 -13.82 7.37
C TYR A 215 -8.49 -14.87 8.38
N PRO A 216 -9.75 -14.76 8.85
CA PRO A 216 -10.29 -15.71 9.82
C PRO A 216 -10.48 -17.10 9.20
N PRO A 217 -10.18 -18.18 9.95
CA PRO A 217 -10.28 -19.56 9.46
C PRO A 217 -11.72 -20.05 9.24
N ASP A 218 -12.71 -19.31 9.76
CA ASP A 218 -14.13 -19.61 9.71
C ASP A 218 -14.87 -18.91 8.56
N LEU A 219 -14.20 -18.04 7.79
CA LEU A 219 -14.76 -17.49 6.57
C LEU A 219 -14.56 -18.46 5.38
N PRO A 220 -15.46 -18.44 4.37
CA PRO A 220 -15.31 -19.28 3.20
C PRO A 220 -13.96 -19.02 2.52
N GLU A 221 -13.21 -20.06 2.18
CA GLU A 221 -12.03 -19.87 1.33
C GLU A 221 -12.47 -19.17 0.04
N TYR A 222 -11.88 -18.00 -0.23
CA TYR A 222 -12.10 -17.32 -1.50
C TYR A 222 -11.45 -18.19 -2.58
N ASP A 223 -12.27 -18.94 -3.31
CA ASP A 223 -11.83 -19.81 -4.39
C ASP A 223 -11.38 -18.97 -5.59
N PRO A 224 -10.10 -19.01 -6.00
CA PRO A 224 -9.63 -18.29 -7.17
C PRO A 224 -10.02 -19.10 -8.41
N VAL A 225 -11.24 -18.88 -8.90
CA VAL A 225 -11.63 -19.25 -10.27
C VAL A 225 -11.61 -18.03 -11.18
#